data_AF-A0A9D0VE29-F1
#
_entry.id   AF-A0A9D0VE29-F1
#
_cell.length_a   1.000
_cell.length_b   1.000
_cell.length_c   1.000
_cell.angle_alpha   90.00
_cell.angle_beta   90.00
_cell.angle_gamma   90.00
#
_symmetry.space_group_name_H-M   'P 1'
#
loop_
_entity.id
_entity.type
_entity.pdbx_description
1 polymer ?
#
loop_
_entity_poly.entity_id
_entity_poly.type
_entity_poly.pdbx_seq_one_letter_code
_entity_poly.pdbx_strand_id
1 'polypeptide(L)'
;MSAEEHRAQARHIPVLACVVVVSTTRTLEDDTSGRAIAASLVAASHTVRETLLVDDDEGLIRDTVRSLAGSGVELIILTGGTGPGPRDVTPEALQPLWTRRLDGFGELFRWLSYQQIGSAAMLSRAVGGIIGRTVVFALPGSTRACELAMSQLILPDLGHLMNVTCGVTAPRMPMDALAEPSAPTPDPADPPGSAPGRPLAVSLVASDPPEAAAGAAGAAGAAGAAGANIEADAAEPTAPPGWQRAIERIGGVLIRGEREPLPEALALLAPVLGVLETAGEQAVLEAHGRRYSLWGFPDLRRPGSRVLAVGPGGWLAEVVALHREGQRSGTCVDGGFGVGRSGSDDPSLDAIAIARTGRASPEDGELFAVSAGVVYLEREGRISSWDGRRLRREGNARQVLASLVLEWSQR
;
A
#
# COMPACT_ATOMS: atom_id res chain seq x y z
N MET A 1 -26.22 -37.12 7.01
CA MET A 1 -24.94 -36.54 7.44
C MET A 1 -25.25 -35.41 8.40
N SER A 2 -24.86 -35.57 9.66
CA SER A 2 -25.09 -34.57 10.72
C SER A 2 -24.19 -33.34 10.52
N ALA A 3 -24.52 -32.21 11.15
CA ALA A 3 -23.67 -31.01 11.14
C ALA A 3 -22.25 -31.29 11.69
N GLU A 4 -22.11 -32.25 12.61
CA GLU A 4 -20.84 -32.67 13.17
C GLU A 4 -20.00 -33.51 12.20
N GLU A 5 -20.63 -34.42 11.44
CA GLU A 5 -19.97 -35.24 10.42
C GLU A 5 -19.46 -34.37 9.25
N HIS A 6 -20.24 -33.37 8.82
CA HIS A 6 -19.79 -32.39 7.82
C HIS A 6 -18.66 -31.49 8.34
N ARG A 7 -18.66 -31.10 9.62
CA ARG A 7 -17.57 -30.33 10.23
C ARG A 7 -16.29 -31.15 10.31
N ALA A 8 -16.36 -32.43 10.69
CA ALA A 8 -15.19 -33.28 10.85
C ALA A 8 -14.42 -33.50 9.53
N GLN A 9 -15.11 -33.66 8.40
CA GLN A 9 -14.47 -33.89 7.10
C GLN A 9 -13.90 -32.61 6.47
N ALA A 10 -14.42 -31.43 6.85
CA ALA A 10 -13.93 -30.14 6.41
C ALA A 10 -12.69 -29.64 7.17
N ARG A 11 -12.37 -30.22 8.34
CA ARG A 11 -11.26 -29.79 9.23
C ARG A 11 -9.86 -29.88 8.64
N HIS A 12 -9.67 -30.53 7.50
CA HIS A 12 -8.34 -30.80 6.93
C HIS A 12 -8.07 -30.10 5.59
N ILE A 13 -8.76 -29.00 5.32
CA ILE A 13 -8.46 -28.19 4.13
C ILE A 13 -7.37 -27.18 4.50
N PRO A 14 -6.12 -27.34 4.02
CA PRO A 14 -5.12 -26.30 4.16
C PRO A 14 -5.60 -25.06 3.41
N VAL A 15 -5.39 -23.90 4.02
CA VAL A 15 -5.86 -22.60 3.51
C VAL A 15 -4.64 -21.71 3.32
N LEU A 16 -4.58 -21.00 2.19
CA LEU A 16 -3.61 -19.93 1.98
C LEU A 16 -4.12 -18.62 2.57
N ALA A 17 -3.43 -18.12 3.59
CA ALA A 17 -3.83 -16.96 4.37
C ALA A 17 -2.83 -15.79 4.28
N CYS A 18 -3.31 -14.57 4.51
CA CYS A 18 -2.50 -13.38 4.75
C CYS A 18 -2.95 -12.70 6.04
N VAL A 19 -1.99 -12.14 6.76
CA VAL A 19 -2.24 -11.36 7.98
C VAL A 19 -1.94 -9.89 7.71
N VAL A 20 -2.83 -9.00 8.11
CA VAL A 20 -2.66 -7.55 7.95
C VAL A 20 -2.76 -6.89 9.31
N VAL A 21 -1.68 -6.26 9.72
CA VAL A 21 -1.58 -5.50 10.97
C VAL A 21 -1.88 -4.05 10.63
N VAL A 22 -2.97 -3.51 11.18
CA VAL A 22 -3.37 -2.12 11.01
C VAL A 22 -2.89 -1.35 12.23
N SER A 23 -1.84 -0.54 12.05
CA SER A 23 -1.24 0.25 13.12
C SER A 23 -0.29 1.31 12.57
N THR A 24 -0.40 2.53 13.07
CA THR A 24 0.53 3.63 12.82
C THR A 24 1.75 3.66 13.76
N THR A 25 1.75 2.87 14.84
CA THR A 25 2.81 2.92 15.87
C THR A 25 3.59 1.62 16.04
N ARG A 26 3.09 0.52 15.49
CA ARG A 26 3.76 -0.79 15.59
C ARG A 26 4.72 -1.00 14.44
N THR A 27 5.71 -1.84 14.68
CA THR A 27 6.56 -2.43 13.66
C THR A 27 6.27 -3.92 13.54
N LEU A 28 6.72 -4.57 12.48
CA LEU A 28 6.59 -6.03 12.36
C LEU A 28 7.38 -6.77 13.47
N GLU A 29 8.40 -6.14 14.04
CA GLU A 29 9.22 -6.69 15.11
C GLU A 29 8.51 -6.67 16.47
N ASP A 30 7.76 -5.60 16.76
CA ASP A 30 7.03 -5.46 18.02
C ASP A 30 5.58 -5.98 17.97
N ASP A 31 5.05 -6.32 16.78
CA ASP A 31 3.68 -6.77 16.66
C ASP A 31 3.46 -8.18 17.24
N THR A 32 2.80 -8.22 18.39
CA THR A 32 2.42 -9.47 19.08
C THR A 32 1.14 -10.07 18.50
N SER A 33 0.21 -9.25 17.99
CA SER A 33 -1.13 -9.69 17.59
C SER A 33 -1.11 -10.43 16.26
N GLY A 34 -0.48 -9.87 15.23
CA GLY A 34 -0.30 -10.53 13.94
C GLY A 34 0.56 -11.79 14.07
N ARG A 35 1.59 -11.76 14.93
CA ARG A 35 2.39 -12.95 15.25
C ARG A 35 1.56 -14.07 15.88
N ALA A 36 0.69 -13.74 16.83
CA ALA A 36 -0.20 -14.72 17.45
C ALA A 36 -1.20 -15.33 16.44
N ILE A 37 -1.74 -14.51 15.54
CA ILE A 37 -2.64 -14.98 14.46
C ILE A 37 -1.89 -15.92 13.51
N ALA A 38 -0.71 -15.51 13.03
CA ALA A 38 0.10 -16.30 12.11
C ALA A 38 0.52 -17.63 12.75
N ALA A 39 0.98 -17.61 14.00
CA ALA A 39 1.33 -18.82 14.75
C ALA A 39 0.13 -19.76 14.92
N SER A 40 -1.06 -19.22 15.20
CA SER A 40 -2.29 -20.02 15.33
C SER A 40 -2.70 -20.68 14.02
N LEU A 41 -2.54 -19.99 12.89
CA LEU A 41 -2.80 -20.55 11.56
C LEU A 41 -1.81 -21.67 11.21
N VAL A 42 -0.52 -21.45 11.43
CA VAL A 42 0.52 -22.45 11.18
C VAL A 42 0.34 -23.68 12.06
N ALA A 43 0.02 -23.50 13.34
CA ALA A 43 -0.25 -24.60 14.28
C ALA A 43 -1.48 -25.44 13.86
N ALA A 44 -2.42 -24.85 13.12
CA ALA A 44 -3.58 -25.52 12.55
C ALA A 44 -3.32 -26.08 11.13
N SER A 45 -2.06 -26.15 10.68
CA SER A 45 -1.66 -26.64 9.35
C SER A 45 -2.17 -25.80 8.18
N HIS A 46 -2.35 -24.48 8.38
CA HIS A 46 -2.61 -23.52 7.32
C HIS A 46 -1.31 -22.80 6.91
N THR A 47 -1.28 -22.24 5.70
CA THR A 47 -0.11 -21.53 5.17
C THR A 47 -0.32 -20.03 5.27
N VAL A 48 0.62 -19.32 5.89
CA VAL A 48 0.64 -17.84 5.89
C VAL A 48 1.60 -17.38 4.82
N ARG A 49 1.09 -16.76 3.75
CA ARG A 49 1.92 -16.27 2.63
C ARG A 49 2.80 -15.11 3.05
N GLU A 50 2.19 -14.13 3.71
CA GLU A 50 2.85 -12.91 4.16
C GLU A 50 2.08 -12.26 5.31
N THR A 51 2.79 -11.45 6.08
CA THR A 51 2.22 -10.53 7.07
C THR A 51 2.58 -9.11 6.66
N LEU A 52 1.57 -8.26 6.53
CA LEU A 52 1.71 -6.87 6.10
C LEU A 52 1.42 -5.93 7.26
N LEU A 53 2.12 -4.80 7.30
CA LEU A 53 1.83 -3.68 8.19
C LEU A 53 1.25 -2.54 7.35
N VAL A 54 0.13 -1.98 7.80
CA VAL A 54 -0.64 -0.94 7.10
C VAL A 54 -1.04 0.14 8.09
N ASP A 55 -0.97 1.40 7.68
CA ASP A 55 -1.42 2.51 8.54
C ASP A 55 -2.94 2.48 8.77
N ASP A 56 -3.36 3.15 9.85
CA ASP A 56 -4.75 3.44 10.22
C ASP A 56 -5.43 4.43 9.23
N ASP A 57 -5.50 4.04 7.96
CA ASP A 57 -6.03 4.83 6.85
C ASP A 57 -6.98 3.97 6.00
N GLU A 58 -8.19 4.49 5.81
CA GLU A 58 -9.29 3.77 5.18
C GLU A 58 -8.94 3.33 3.75
N GLY A 59 -8.24 4.20 3.01
CA GLY A 59 -7.81 3.93 1.63
C GLY A 59 -6.82 2.79 1.56
N LEU A 60 -5.73 2.85 2.34
CA LEU A 60 -4.74 1.78 2.32
C LEU A 60 -5.27 0.43 2.76
N ILE A 61 -6.07 0.39 3.82
CA ILE A 61 -6.64 -0.87 4.31
C ILE A 61 -7.48 -1.49 3.19
N ARG A 62 -8.31 -0.67 2.54
CA ARG A 62 -9.15 -1.10 1.42
C ARG A 62 -8.34 -1.62 0.25
N ASP A 63 -7.33 -0.88 -0.19
CA ASP A 63 -6.53 -1.23 -1.36
C ASP A 63 -5.67 -2.47 -1.11
N THR A 64 -5.10 -2.59 0.10
CA THR A 64 -4.37 -3.78 0.54
C THR A 64 -5.27 -5.02 0.48
N VAL A 65 -6.46 -4.94 1.10
CA VAL A 65 -7.40 -6.08 1.13
C VAL A 65 -7.90 -6.43 -0.27
N ARG A 66 -8.17 -5.44 -1.12
CA ARG A 66 -8.56 -5.66 -2.51
C ARG A 66 -7.46 -6.37 -3.30
N SER A 67 -6.21 -5.91 -3.16
CA SER A 67 -5.05 -6.52 -3.82
C SER A 67 -4.85 -7.96 -3.38
N LEU A 68 -4.89 -8.22 -2.07
CA LEU A 68 -4.77 -9.57 -1.51
C LEU A 68 -5.89 -10.49 -2.01
N ALA A 69 -7.14 -10.04 -2.00
CA ALA A 69 -8.27 -10.82 -2.51
C ALA A 69 -8.14 -11.13 -4.01
N GLY A 70 -7.55 -10.22 -4.80
CA GLY A 70 -7.26 -10.45 -6.23
C GLY A 70 -6.08 -11.39 -6.50
N SER A 71 -5.24 -11.65 -5.50
CA SER A 71 -3.98 -12.42 -5.64
C SER A 71 -4.14 -13.94 -5.42
N GLY A 72 -5.37 -14.43 -5.23
CA GLY A 72 -5.65 -15.86 -5.03
C GLY A 72 -5.54 -16.36 -3.59
N VAL A 73 -5.44 -15.45 -2.61
CA VAL A 73 -5.49 -15.79 -1.17
C VAL A 73 -6.92 -16.15 -0.77
N GLU A 74 -7.06 -17.18 0.06
CA GLU A 74 -8.36 -17.71 0.49
C GLU A 74 -8.85 -17.05 1.79
N LEU A 75 -7.92 -16.65 2.67
CA LEU A 75 -8.21 -16.03 3.96
C LEU A 75 -7.38 -14.77 4.22
N ILE A 76 -8.01 -13.68 4.59
CA ILE A 76 -7.32 -12.47 5.09
C ILE A 76 -7.79 -12.21 6.53
N ILE A 77 -6.84 -12.07 7.45
CA ILE A 77 -7.13 -11.66 8.82
C ILE A 77 -6.45 -10.32 9.11
N LEU A 78 -7.25 -9.31 9.40
CA LEU A 78 -6.80 -8.01 9.86
C LEU A 78 -6.82 -7.94 11.39
N THR A 79 -5.86 -7.24 11.99
CA THR A 79 -5.86 -6.90 13.41
C THR A 79 -5.52 -5.42 13.60
N GLY A 80 -6.34 -4.69 14.37
CA GLY A 80 -6.16 -3.25 14.62
C GLY A 80 -7.16 -2.37 13.89
N GLY A 81 -7.24 -1.09 14.30
CA GLY A 81 -8.14 -0.09 13.72
C GLY A 81 -9.65 -0.37 13.85
N THR A 82 -10.09 -1.21 14.79
CA THR A 82 -11.52 -1.58 15.00
C THR A 82 -12.13 -1.02 16.29
N GLY A 83 -11.39 -0.19 17.04
CA GLY A 83 -11.93 0.52 18.21
C GLY A 83 -12.95 1.60 17.84
N PRO A 84 -13.54 2.33 18.81
CA PRO A 84 -14.46 3.43 18.55
C PRO A 84 -13.76 4.77 18.28
N GLY A 85 -12.42 4.81 18.26
CA GLY A 85 -11.65 6.03 18.11
C GLY A 85 -11.71 6.61 16.69
N PRO A 86 -11.36 7.89 16.50
CA PRO A 86 -11.43 8.55 15.19
C PRO A 86 -10.42 8.02 14.17
N ARG A 87 -9.40 7.29 14.62
CA ARG A 87 -8.41 6.61 13.77
C ARG A 87 -8.80 5.17 13.46
N ASP A 88 -9.75 4.60 14.20
CA ASP A 88 -10.19 3.24 13.98
C ASP A 88 -11.14 3.22 12.78
N VAL A 89 -10.60 2.89 11.61
CA VAL A 89 -11.33 2.95 10.32
C VAL A 89 -11.39 1.60 9.59
N THR A 90 -10.91 0.52 10.21
CA THR A 90 -10.85 -0.80 9.58
C THR A 90 -12.25 -1.31 9.16
N PRO A 91 -13.31 -1.23 9.99
CA PRO A 91 -14.66 -1.65 9.56
C PRO A 91 -15.19 -0.84 8.37
N GLU A 92 -14.98 0.48 8.39
CA GLU A 92 -15.36 1.42 7.32
C GLU A 92 -14.61 1.13 6.01
N ALA A 93 -13.31 0.83 6.11
CA ALA A 93 -12.47 0.48 4.96
C ALA A 93 -12.98 -0.77 4.22
N LEU A 94 -13.43 -1.76 4.99
CA LEU A 94 -13.93 -3.04 4.48
C LEU A 94 -15.38 -2.97 4.00
N GLN A 95 -16.19 -2.05 4.54
CA GLN A 95 -17.62 -1.94 4.24
C GLN A 95 -17.98 -1.97 2.74
N PRO A 96 -17.31 -1.22 1.85
CA PRO A 96 -17.64 -1.23 0.42
C PRO A 96 -17.12 -2.47 -0.33
N LEU A 97 -16.30 -3.31 0.29
CA LEU A 97 -15.70 -4.48 -0.37
C LEU A 97 -16.52 -5.77 -0.18
N TRP A 98 -17.46 -5.80 0.76
CA TRP A 98 -18.22 -7.01 1.07
C TRP A 98 -19.05 -7.49 -0.12
N THR A 99 -18.76 -8.69 -0.61
CA THR A 99 -19.72 -9.45 -1.43
C THR A 99 -20.86 -9.96 -0.56
N ARG A 100 -20.52 -10.49 0.62
CA ARG A 100 -21.49 -10.93 1.64
C ARG A 100 -20.90 -10.69 3.03
N ARG A 101 -21.72 -10.19 3.95
CA ARG A 101 -21.34 -10.01 5.35
C ARG A 101 -21.65 -11.27 6.17
N LEU A 102 -20.81 -11.57 7.14
CA LEU A 102 -21.03 -12.61 8.13
C LEU A 102 -21.32 -11.92 9.48
N ASP A 103 -22.46 -11.24 9.58
CA ASP A 103 -22.77 -10.38 10.73
C ASP A 103 -22.73 -11.15 12.07
N GLY A 104 -23.12 -12.43 12.05
CA GLY A 104 -23.04 -13.33 13.20
C GLY A 104 -21.63 -13.49 13.79
N PHE A 105 -20.57 -13.27 13.00
CA PHE A 105 -19.19 -13.27 13.52
C PHE A 105 -18.99 -12.17 14.57
N GLY A 106 -19.33 -10.93 14.23
CA GLY A 106 -19.16 -9.79 15.13
C GLY A 106 -20.07 -9.89 16.36
N GLU A 107 -21.29 -10.42 16.18
CA GLU A 107 -22.25 -10.67 17.27
C GLU A 107 -21.72 -11.70 18.27
N LEU A 108 -21.30 -12.87 17.79
CA LEU A 108 -20.74 -13.92 18.63
C LEU A 108 -19.42 -13.48 19.27
N PHE A 109 -18.58 -12.75 18.54
CA PHE A 109 -17.34 -12.20 19.08
C PHE A 109 -17.62 -11.27 20.27
N ARG A 110 -18.60 -10.36 20.14
CA ARG A 110 -19.00 -9.47 21.25
C ARG A 110 -19.61 -10.24 22.41
N TRP A 111 -20.41 -11.27 22.15
CA TRP A 111 -20.98 -12.12 23.21
C TRP A 111 -19.89 -12.87 23.99
N LEU A 112 -18.94 -13.50 23.30
CA LEU A 112 -17.78 -14.16 23.94
C LEU A 112 -16.90 -13.15 24.69
N SER A 113 -16.66 -11.98 24.08
CA SER A 113 -15.89 -10.91 24.72
C SER A 113 -16.59 -10.40 25.98
N TYR A 114 -17.92 -10.26 25.97
CA TYR A 114 -18.69 -9.82 27.14
C TYR A 114 -18.50 -10.75 28.34
N GLN A 115 -18.36 -12.06 28.11
CA GLN A 115 -18.05 -13.01 29.18
C GLN A 115 -16.66 -12.80 29.80
N GLN A 116 -15.70 -12.23 29.05
CA GLN A 116 -14.34 -12.00 29.53
C GLN A 116 -14.08 -10.60 30.08
N ILE A 117 -14.65 -9.57 29.44
CA ILE A 117 -14.35 -8.16 29.71
C ILE A 117 -15.61 -7.33 30.03
N GLY A 118 -16.78 -7.96 30.17
CA GLY A 118 -18.02 -7.29 30.53
C GLY A 118 -18.46 -6.25 29.50
N SER A 119 -19.00 -5.13 29.97
CA SER A 119 -19.55 -4.05 29.14
C SER A 119 -18.56 -3.45 28.14
N ALA A 120 -17.25 -3.56 28.38
CA ALA A 120 -16.22 -3.09 27.45
C ALA A 120 -16.31 -3.77 26.06
N ALA A 121 -16.88 -4.98 25.99
CA ALA A 121 -17.14 -5.68 24.74
C ALA A 121 -18.04 -4.90 23.77
N MET A 122 -18.90 -4.00 24.28
CA MET A 122 -19.76 -3.12 23.47
C MET A 122 -18.94 -2.25 22.50
N LEU A 123 -17.70 -1.90 22.86
CA LEU A 123 -16.84 -1.03 22.06
C LEU A 123 -16.12 -1.76 20.92
N SER A 124 -16.19 -3.10 20.88
CA SER A 124 -15.54 -3.87 19.83
C SER A 124 -16.34 -3.86 18.53
N ARG A 125 -15.68 -3.46 17.44
CA ARG A 125 -16.27 -3.46 16.08
C ARG A 125 -15.63 -4.52 15.18
N ALA A 126 -15.37 -5.71 15.74
CA ALA A 126 -14.94 -6.87 14.95
C ALA A 126 -15.98 -7.22 13.88
N VAL A 127 -15.54 -7.44 12.64
CA VAL A 127 -16.38 -7.75 11.48
C VAL A 127 -15.81 -8.90 10.67
N GLY A 128 -16.68 -9.64 9.99
CA GLY A 128 -16.29 -10.76 9.14
C GLY A 128 -17.17 -10.81 7.90
N GLY A 129 -16.63 -11.34 6.81
CA GLY A 129 -17.35 -11.38 5.54
C GLY A 129 -16.56 -12.06 4.43
N ILE A 130 -17.11 -11.93 3.22
CA ILE A 130 -16.58 -12.52 2.00
C ILE A 130 -16.37 -11.39 1.00
N ILE A 131 -15.20 -11.35 0.37
CA ILE A 131 -14.84 -10.43 -0.71
C ILE A 131 -14.46 -11.27 -1.93
N GLY A 132 -15.34 -11.30 -2.93
CA GLY A 132 -15.20 -12.21 -4.08
C GLY A 132 -15.27 -13.67 -3.63
N ARG A 133 -14.10 -14.33 -3.60
CA ARG A 133 -13.91 -15.72 -3.13
C ARG A 133 -13.07 -15.80 -1.85
N THR A 134 -12.63 -14.67 -1.31
CA THR A 134 -11.74 -14.60 -0.15
C THR A 134 -12.55 -14.34 1.12
N VAL A 135 -12.31 -15.12 2.16
CA VAL A 135 -12.89 -14.88 3.49
C VAL A 135 -12.04 -13.84 4.20
N VAL A 136 -12.68 -12.84 4.82
CA VAL A 136 -11.98 -11.75 5.51
C VAL A 136 -12.55 -11.52 6.90
N PHE A 137 -11.67 -11.44 7.90
CA PHE A 137 -12.01 -11.07 9.28
C PHE A 137 -11.19 -9.88 9.73
N ALA A 138 -11.80 -8.91 10.40
CA ALA A 138 -11.11 -7.82 11.08
C ALA A 138 -11.33 -7.92 12.59
N LEU A 139 -10.21 -8.01 13.31
CA LEU A 139 -10.14 -8.23 14.74
C LEU A 139 -9.63 -6.98 15.47
N PRO A 140 -9.89 -6.86 16.79
CA PRO A 140 -9.24 -5.87 17.62
C PRO A 140 -7.71 -6.02 17.63
N GLY A 141 -6.99 -4.93 17.92
CA GLY A 141 -5.52 -4.91 17.99
C GLY A 141 -4.92 -5.60 19.23
N SER A 142 -5.76 -6.05 20.17
CA SER A 142 -5.33 -6.77 21.37
C SER A 142 -5.07 -8.25 21.08
N THR A 143 -3.90 -8.75 21.46
CA THR A 143 -3.50 -10.16 21.26
C THR A 143 -4.53 -11.13 21.86
N ARG A 144 -5.04 -10.83 23.06
CA ARG A 144 -6.08 -11.65 23.72
C ARG A 144 -7.38 -11.72 22.92
N ALA A 145 -7.77 -10.63 22.27
CA ALA A 145 -8.94 -10.59 21.41
C ALA A 145 -8.72 -11.44 20.14
N CYS A 146 -7.52 -11.39 19.57
CA CYS A 146 -7.15 -12.24 18.44
C CYS A 146 -7.19 -13.73 18.81
N GLU A 147 -6.57 -14.11 19.94
CA GLU A 147 -6.59 -15.50 20.44
C GLU A 147 -8.02 -16.00 20.68
N LEU A 148 -8.90 -15.16 21.25
CA LEU A 148 -10.30 -15.48 21.47
C LEU A 148 -11.02 -15.75 20.13
N ALA A 149 -10.89 -14.84 19.16
CA ALA A 149 -11.51 -15.00 17.86
C ALA A 149 -10.99 -16.23 17.11
N MET A 150 -9.67 -16.45 17.12
CA MET A 150 -9.02 -17.57 16.45
C MET A 150 -9.48 -18.91 17.03
N SER A 151 -9.45 -19.06 18.35
CA SER A 151 -9.74 -20.33 19.02
C SER A 151 -11.22 -20.68 19.10
N GLN A 152 -12.10 -19.69 19.29
CA GLN A 152 -13.52 -19.94 19.52
C GLN A 152 -14.39 -19.82 18.27
N LEU A 153 -13.95 -19.08 17.24
CA LEU A 153 -14.79 -18.75 16.09
C LEU A 153 -14.15 -19.13 14.76
N ILE A 154 -12.91 -18.70 14.49
CA ILE A 154 -12.32 -18.81 13.15
C ILE A 154 -11.85 -20.24 12.90
N LEU A 155 -10.88 -20.75 13.65
CA LEU A 155 -10.27 -22.07 13.38
C LEU A 155 -11.27 -23.23 13.47
N PRO A 156 -12.23 -23.28 14.43
CA PRO A 156 -13.18 -24.39 14.53
C PRO A 156 -14.05 -24.59 13.28
N ASP A 157 -14.40 -23.50 12.60
CA ASP A 157 -15.33 -23.50 11.47
C ASP A 157 -14.67 -23.14 10.13
N LEU A 158 -13.37 -22.80 10.11
CA LEU A 158 -12.67 -22.32 8.90
C LEU A 158 -12.81 -23.27 7.72
N GLY A 159 -12.58 -24.56 7.93
CA GLY A 159 -12.70 -25.57 6.87
C GLY A 159 -14.12 -25.68 6.30
N HIS A 160 -15.14 -25.60 7.17
CA HIS A 160 -16.54 -25.59 6.74
C HIS A 160 -16.87 -24.31 5.97
N LEU A 161 -16.43 -23.16 6.48
CA LEU A 161 -16.59 -21.87 5.86
C LEU A 161 -15.99 -21.84 4.45
N MET A 162 -14.80 -22.42 4.26
CA MET A 162 -14.16 -22.54 2.96
C MET A 162 -14.96 -23.43 2.00
N ASN A 163 -15.49 -24.55 2.47
CA ASN A 163 -16.32 -25.43 1.64
C ASN A 163 -17.61 -24.75 1.16
N VAL A 164 -18.32 -24.07 2.07
CA VAL A 164 -19.59 -23.40 1.75
C VAL A 164 -19.38 -22.17 0.88
N THR A 165 -18.29 -21.44 1.11
CA THR A 165 -18.04 -20.15 0.46
C THR A 165 -17.35 -20.28 -0.88
N CYS A 166 -16.34 -21.14 -0.97
CA CYS A 166 -15.49 -21.24 -2.16
C CYS A 166 -16.03 -22.24 -3.18
N GLY A 167 -16.86 -23.21 -2.77
CA GLY A 167 -17.37 -24.28 -3.64
C GLY A 167 -16.21 -25.11 -4.22
N VAL A 168 -16.08 -26.37 -3.83
CA VAL A 168 -15.04 -27.26 -4.36
C VAL A 168 -15.31 -27.53 -5.85
N THR A 169 -14.86 -26.64 -6.75
CA THR A 169 -14.75 -26.86 -8.21
C THR A 169 -13.90 -25.80 -8.93
N ALA A 170 -12.83 -25.30 -8.30
CA ALA A 170 -11.73 -24.69 -9.05
C ALA A 170 -10.47 -25.54 -8.79
N PRO A 171 -9.66 -25.87 -9.81
CA PRO A 171 -8.45 -26.65 -9.61
C PRO A 171 -7.55 -25.90 -8.64
N ARG A 172 -7.32 -26.50 -7.46
CA ARG A 172 -6.36 -26.01 -6.49
C ARG A 172 -5.00 -26.04 -7.17
N MET A 173 -4.30 -24.91 -7.19
CA MET A 173 -2.87 -24.91 -7.52
C MET A 173 -2.20 -25.89 -6.55
N PRO A 174 -1.45 -26.90 -7.03
CA PRO A 174 -0.76 -27.81 -6.14
C PRO A 174 0.19 -27.03 -5.23
N MET A 175 0.15 -27.30 -3.94
CA MET A 175 1.00 -26.66 -2.92
C MET A 175 2.50 -26.84 -3.20
N ASP A 176 2.87 -27.87 -3.97
CA ASP A 176 4.24 -28.13 -4.43
C ASP A 176 4.73 -27.14 -5.50
N ALA A 177 3.86 -26.28 -6.04
CA ALA A 177 4.24 -25.23 -6.98
C ALA A 177 4.73 -23.94 -6.29
N LEU A 178 4.76 -23.91 -4.96
CA LEU A 178 5.43 -22.87 -4.15
C LEU A 178 6.86 -23.31 -3.81
N ALA A 179 7.62 -23.77 -4.82
CA ALA A 179 9.03 -24.09 -4.67
C ALA A 179 9.83 -22.84 -4.27
N GLU A 180 10.70 -23.04 -3.28
CA GLU A 180 11.56 -22.07 -2.58
C GLU A 180 12.26 -21.05 -3.48
N PRO A 181 12.65 -19.87 -2.97
CA PRO A 181 13.55 -18.97 -3.68
C PRO A 181 14.83 -19.73 -4.05
N SER A 182 15.00 -20.01 -5.35
CA SER A 182 16.23 -20.60 -5.86
C SER A 182 17.40 -19.71 -5.46
N ALA A 183 18.27 -20.24 -4.59
CA ALA A 183 19.56 -19.63 -4.33
C ALA A 183 20.30 -19.40 -5.66
N PRO A 184 21.00 -18.27 -5.84
CA PRO A 184 21.73 -18.00 -7.07
C PRO A 184 22.80 -19.08 -7.26
N THR A 185 22.72 -19.79 -8.38
CA THR A 185 23.83 -20.59 -8.91
C THR A 185 25.04 -19.67 -9.14
N PRO A 186 26.23 -19.99 -8.62
CA PRO A 186 27.45 -19.28 -9.00
C PRO A 186 27.81 -19.66 -10.45
N ASP A 187 27.98 -18.65 -11.29
CA ASP A 187 28.44 -18.80 -12.67
C ASP A 187 29.92 -19.23 -12.70
N PRO A 188 30.35 -20.14 -13.60
CA PRO A 188 31.70 -20.67 -13.60
C PRO A 188 32.59 -19.88 -14.58
N ALA A 189 33.25 -18.83 -14.10
CA ALA A 189 34.48 -18.31 -14.72
C ALA A 189 35.11 -17.19 -13.86
N ASP A 190 36.09 -17.55 -13.02
CA ASP A 190 37.34 -16.79 -12.93
C ASP A 190 38.44 -17.62 -12.23
N PRO A 191 39.72 -17.57 -12.69
CA PRO A 191 40.81 -18.42 -12.21
C PRO A 191 41.50 -17.87 -10.94
N PRO A 192 42.38 -18.66 -10.28
CA PRO A 192 42.73 -18.47 -8.88
C PRO A 192 43.93 -17.53 -8.66
N GLY A 193 43.93 -16.78 -7.56
CA GLY A 193 45.10 -16.04 -7.11
C GLY A 193 44.99 -15.36 -5.74
N SER A 194 45.63 -15.97 -4.75
CA SER A 194 46.13 -15.40 -3.48
C SER A 194 45.20 -15.32 -2.27
N ALA A 195 45.47 -16.19 -1.29
CA ALA A 195 45.05 -16.10 0.12
C ALA A 195 46.10 -15.31 0.97
N PRO A 196 46.04 -15.26 2.32
CA PRO A 196 45.31 -14.24 3.07
C PRO A 196 46.22 -13.42 4.03
N GLY A 197 45.81 -12.18 4.34
CA GLY A 197 46.42 -11.31 5.37
C GLY A 197 45.47 -11.07 6.55
N ARG A 198 46.01 -11.20 7.76
CA ARG A 198 45.36 -11.19 9.11
C ARG A 198 44.54 -9.92 9.45
N PRO A 199 43.63 -10.01 10.44
CA PRO A 199 42.84 -8.87 10.91
C PRO A 199 43.62 -8.01 11.91
N LEU A 200 43.44 -6.69 11.84
CA LEU A 200 43.82 -5.75 12.89
C LEU A 200 42.54 -5.27 13.60
N ALA A 201 42.46 -5.61 14.88
CA ALA A 201 41.51 -5.06 15.84
C ALA A 201 41.93 -3.63 16.23
N VAL A 202 40.96 -2.73 16.40
CA VAL A 202 41.17 -1.47 17.15
C VAL A 202 40.12 -1.36 18.24
N SER A 203 40.65 -1.08 19.42
CA SER A 203 40.05 -1.10 20.74
C SER A 203 39.29 0.20 21.06
N LEU A 204 38.19 0.04 21.79
CA LEU A 204 37.58 1.06 22.66
C LEU A 204 38.57 1.46 23.77
N VAL A 205 38.63 2.76 24.09
CA VAL A 205 39.13 3.25 25.39
C VAL A 205 38.23 4.39 25.83
N ALA A 206 37.68 4.23 27.04
CA ALA A 206 36.95 5.22 27.81
C ALA A 206 37.88 6.26 28.45
N SER A 207 37.37 7.44 28.75
CA SER A 207 37.93 8.32 29.79
C SER A 207 36.80 9.20 30.36
N ASP A 208 36.73 9.18 31.70
CA ASP A 208 35.74 9.76 32.61
C ASP A 208 36.14 11.20 33.06
N PRO A 209 35.35 11.89 33.92
CA PRO A 209 35.11 13.34 33.88
C PRO A 209 35.95 14.17 34.88
N PRO A 210 35.61 15.45 35.12
CA PRO A 210 35.69 15.97 36.48
C PRO A 210 34.48 16.78 36.98
N GLU A 211 34.43 16.87 38.31
CA GLU A 211 33.37 17.33 39.23
C GLU A 211 33.20 18.86 39.41
N ALA A 212 31.96 19.21 39.78
CA ALA A 212 31.49 20.14 40.83
C ALA A 212 32.14 21.50 41.13
N ALA A 213 31.29 22.53 41.15
CA ALA A 213 31.34 23.61 42.15
C ALA A 213 29.93 24.11 42.49
N ALA A 214 29.60 24.12 43.78
CA ALA A 214 28.38 24.65 44.38
C ALA A 214 28.58 26.12 44.83
N GLY A 215 27.49 26.91 44.89
CA GLY A 215 27.54 28.29 45.41
C GLY A 215 26.18 28.98 45.57
N ALA A 216 25.54 28.73 46.72
CA ALA A 216 24.64 29.56 47.56
C ALA A 216 23.79 30.75 47.00
N ALA A 217 22.47 30.61 47.22
CA ALA A 217 21.51 31.49 47.91
C ALA A 217 21.66 33.04 47.92
N GLY A 218 20.55 33.72 47.58
CA GLY A 218 20.24 35.09 47.96
C GLY A 218 18.75 35.39 47.75
N ALA A 219 18.02 35.69 48.82
CA ALA A 219 16.57 35.91 48.85
C ALA A 219 16.20 37.41 48.83
N ALA A 220 14.90 37.64 48.56
CA ALA A 220 14.06 38.81 48.91
C ALA A 220 13.82 39.91 47.85
N GLY A 221 12.54 40.15 47.58
CA GLY A 221 12.03 41.31 46.83
C GLY A 221 10.60 41.12 46.32
N ALA A 222 9.60 41.22 47.20
CA ALA A 222 8.19 41.24 46.84
C ALA A 222 7.76 42.64 46.33
N ALA A 223 6.95 42.69 45.26
CA ALA A 223 5.69 43.46 45.20
C ALA A 223 5.18 43.63 43.75
N GLY A 224 3.95 43.15 43.50
CA GLY A 224 2.90 44.00 42.93
C GLY A 224 2.64 44.01 41.42
N ALA A 225 1.38 43.68 41.11
CA ALA A 225 0.56 44.17 39.98
C ALA A 225 0.63 43.41 38.63
N ALA A 226 -0.28 42.43 38.53
CA ALA A 226 -1.36 42.34 37.55
C ALA A 226 -1.16 43.01 36.17
N GLY A 227 -1.28 42.20 35.12
CA GLY A 227 -1.53 42.67 33.76
C GLY A 227 -1.19 41.60 32.73
N ALA A 228 -2.20 40.87 32.30
CA ALA A 228 -2.10 39.78 31.33
C ALA A 228 -1.42 40.20 30.02
N ASN A 229 -0.49 39.37 29.55
CA ASN A 229 -0.27 39.09 28.14
C ASN A 229 0.21 37.63 28.08
N ILE A 230 -0.71 36.73 27.74
CA ILE A 230 -0.36 35.37 27.34
C ILE A 230 0.22 35.52 25.95
N GLU A 231 1.55 35.51 25.85
CA GLU A 231 2.24 35.24 24.60
C GLU A 231 1.80 33.85 24.14
N ALA A 232 1.08 33.82 23.02
CA ALA A 232 0.74 32.60 22.33
C ALA A 232 2.04 31.93 21.91
N ASP A 233 2.38 30.85 22.60
CA ASP A 233 3.42 29.92 22.22
C ASP A 233 3.17 29.52 20.76
N ALA A 234 4.06 29.97 19.88
CA ALA A 234 3.98 29.70 18.46
C ALA A 234 4.22 28.20 18.28
N ALA A 235 3.12 27.44 18.21
CA ALA A 235 3.16 26.05 17.83
C ALA A 235 4.01 25.91 16.57
N GLU A 236 5.10 25.12 16.66
CA GLU A 236 5.90 24.74 15.51
C GLU A 236 4.95 24.27 14.40
N PRO A 237 5.15 24.71 13.14
CA PRO A 237 4.26 24.35 12.04
C PRO A 237 4.26 22.82 11.91
N THR A 238 3.17 22.20 12.34
CA THR A 238 2.96 20.76 12.19
C THR A 238 3.05 20.43 10.71
N ALA A 239 4.08 19.66 10.34
CA ALA A 239 4.36 19.31 8.95
C ALA A 239 3.07 18.83 8.26
N PRO A 240 2.69 19.42 7.12
CA PRO A 240 1.36 19.24 6.58
C PRO A 240 1.11 17.77 6.21
N PRO A 241 0.02 17.15 6.68
CA PRO A 241 -0.27 15.76 6.35
C PRO A 241 -0.62 15.62 4.87
N GLY A 242 -0.15 14.55 4.22
CA GLY A 242 -0.54 14.17 2.86
C GLY A 242 0.42 14.65 1.75
N TRP A 243 -0.16 15.05 0.62
CA TRP A 243 0.55 15.42 -0.62
C TRP A 243 1.49 16.64 -0.49
N GLN A 244 1.23 17.50 0.48
CA GLN A 244 2.06 18.67 0.80
C GLN A 244 3.45 18.23 1.31
N ARG A 245 3.50 17.21 2.19
CA ARG A 245 4.75 16.56 2.60
C ARG A 245 5.46 15.88 1.42
N ALA A 246 4.70 15.31 0.48
CA ALA A 246 5.27 14.71 -0.73
C ALA A 246 5.97 15.75 -1.61
N ILE A 247 5.41 16.96 -1.73
CA ILE A 247 6.03 18.09 -2.43
C ILE A 247 7.31 18.54 -1.74
N GLU A 248 7.29 18.70 -0.42
CA GLU A 248 8.49 19.06 0.36
C GLU A 248 9.61 18.03 0.15
N ARG A 249 9.26 16.73 0.15
CA ARG A 249 10.23 15.63 -0.03
C ARG A 249 10.91 15.63 -1.40
N ILE A 250 10.19 16.03 -2.46
CA ILE A 250 10.77 16.17 -3.80
C ILE A 250 11.42 17.54 -4.03
N GLY A 251 11.58 18.35 -2.97
CA GLY A 251 12.16 19.70 -3.04
C GLY A 251 11.33 20.65 -3.90
N GLY A 252 10.02 20.42 -3.98
CA GLY A 252 9.13 21.16 -4.86
C GLY A 252 8.55 22.42 -4.22
N VAL A 253 8.27 23.44 -5.03
CA VAL A 253 7.62 24.69 -4.63
C VAL A 253 6.22 24.75 -5.23
N LEU A 254 5.22 24.98 -4.39
CA LEU A 254 3.83 25.16 -4.80
C LEU A 254 3.53 26.63 -5.09
N ILE A 255 3.12 26.91 -6.33
CA ILE A 255 2.70 28.24 -6.79
C ILE A 255 1.17 28.20 -7.03
N ARG A 256 0.41 28.87 -6.16
CA ARG A 256 -1.05 28.95 -6.26
C ARG A 256 -1.49 30.13 -7.13
N GLY A 257 -2.62 29.99 -7.81
CA GLY A 257 -3.18 31.03 -8.67
C GLY A 257 -2.55 31.11 -10.07
N GLU A 258 -1.49 30.34 -10.32
CA GLU A 258 -0.94 30.12 -11.65
C GLU A 258 -1.48 28.84 -12.26
N ARG A 259 -1.49 28.79 -13.60
CA ARG A 259 -1.81 27.61 -14.38
C ARG A 259 -0.72 27.37 -15.40
N GLU A 260 -0.11 26.20 -15.31
CA GLU A 260 0.78 25.71 -16.35
C GLU A 260 -0.07 24.97 -17.41
N PRO A 261 0.14 25.21 -18.72
CA PRO A 261 -0.57 24.48 -19.76
C PRO A 261 -0.20 23.00 -19.73
N LEU A 262 -1.18 22.14 -19.96
CA LEU A 262 -0.93 20.72 -20.21
C LEU A 262 -0.01 20.57 -21.43
N PRO A 263 0.85 19.53 -21.46
CA PRO A 263 1.54 19.13 -22.69
C PRO A 263 0.52 18.99 -23.83
N GLU A 264 0.83 19.55 -25.00
CA GLU A 264 -0.11 19.68 -26.13
C GLU A 264 -0.78 18.34 -26.50
N ALA A 265 -0.02 17.24 -26.48
CA ALA A 265 -0.52 15.89 -26.70
C ALA A 265 -1.63 15.47 -25.72
N LEU A 266 -1.53 15.88 -24.45
CA LEU A 266 -2.56 15.63 -23.44
C LEU A 266 -3.71 16.64 -23.50
N ALA A 267 -3.41 17.90 -23.84
CA ALA A 267 -4.39 18.97 -23.92
C ALA A 267 -5.44 18.73 -25.03
N LEU A 268 -5.09 18.02 -26.10
CA LEU A 268 -6.02 17.69 -27.19
C LEU A 268 -6.98 16.54 -26.86
N LEU A 269 -6.84 15.89 -25.70
CA LEU A 269 -7.62 14.72 -25.32
C LEU A 269 -8.80 15.11 -24.42
N ALA A 270 -9.98 15.27 -25.02
CA ALA A 270 -11.22 15.62 -24.32
C ALA A 270 -11.53 14.76 -23.06
N PRO A 271 -11.33 13.42 -23.06
CA PRO A 271 -11.54 12.62 -21.84
C PRO A 271 -10.59 12.96 -20.70
N VAL A 272 -9.33 13.30 -21.01
CA VAL A 272 -8.32 13.68 -20.02
C VAL A 272 -8.65 15.05 -19.45
N LEU A 273 -8.97 16.01 -20.32
CA LEU A 273 -9.44 17.32 -19.91
C LEU A 273 -10.66 17.20 -19.00
N GLY A 274 -11.65 16.37 -19.35
CA GLY A 274 -12.82 16.15 -18.50
C GLY A 274 -12.46 15.59 -17.12
N VAL A 275 -11.54 14.63 -17.03
CA VAL A 275 -11.08 14.10 -15.73
C VAL A 275 -10.35 15.20 -14.93
N LEU A 276 -9.47 15.96 -15.56
CA LEU A 276 -8.70 17.02 -14.91
C LEU A 276 -9.56 18.26 -14.55
N GLU A 277 -10.61 18.56 -15.31
CA GLU A 277 -11.58 19.62 -15.02
C GLU A 277 -12.51 19.25 -13.87
N THR A 278 -12.75 17.95 -13.63
CA THR A 278 -13.47 17.48 -12.44
C THR A 278 -12.61 17.49 -11.18
N ALA A 279 -11.28 17.57 -11.33
CA ALA A 279 -10.38 17.89 -10.22
C ALA A 279 -10.57 19.37 -9.83
N GLY A 280 -10.56 19.69 -8.54
CA GLY A 280 -10.88 21.02 -8.04
C GLY A 280 -9.82 22.08 -8.33
N GLU A 281 -9.14 22.58 -7.28
CA GLU A 281 -8.15 23.66 -7.45
C GLU A 281 -6.96 23.20 -8.30
N GLN A 282 -6.46 24.11 -9.14
CA GLN A 282 -5.26 23.94 -9.95
C GLN A 282 -4.14 24.84 -9.41
N ALA A 283 -2.92 24.33 -9.44
CA ALA A 283 -1.72 25.07 -9.06
C ALA A 283 -0.54 24.64 -9.95
N VAL A 284 0.61 25.27 -9.78
CA VAL A 284 1.86 24.84 -10.41
C VAL A 284 2.80 24.31 -9.33
N LEU A 285 3.42 23.17 -9.61
CA LEU A 285 4.53 22.63 -8.84
C LEU A 285 5.81 22.83 -9.62
N GLU A 286 6.78 23.52 -9.04
CA GLU A 286 8.13 23.58 -9.57
C GLU A 286 9.01 22.61 -8.79
N ALA A 287 9.58 21.59 -9.44
CA ALA A 287 10.48 20.62 -8.82
C ALA A 287 11.61 20.25 -9.79
N HIS A 288 12.85 20.24 -9.31
CA HIS A 288 14.04 19.90 -10.11
C HIS A 288 14.16 20.70 -11.43
N GLY A 289 13.77 21.98 -11.43
CA GLY A 289 13.80 22.86 -12.62
C GLY A 289 12.71 22.58 -13.66
N ARG A 290 11.69 21.78 -13.31
CA ARG A 290 10.52 21.49 -14.16
C ARG A 290 9.25 22.01 -13.51
N ARG A 291 8.34 22.53 -14.33
CA ARG A 291 7.02 22.98 -13.92
C ARG A 291 5.99 21.90 -14.26
N TYR A 292 5.23 21.50 -13.26
CA TYR A 292 4.12 20.56 -13.37
C TYR A 292 2.83 21.30 -13.04
N SER A 293 1.81 21.10 -13.86
CA SER A 293 0.45 21.47 -13.49
C SER A 293 -0.02 20.50 -12.41
N LEU A 294 -0.66 21.01 -11.35
CA LEU A 294 -1.22 20.22 -10.26
C LEU A 294 -2.75 20.21 -10.33
N TRP A 295 -3.33 19.04 -10.08
CA TRP A 295 -4.77 18.84 -9.95
C TRP A 295 -5.08 18.11 -8.65
N GLY A 296 -5.92 18.71 -7.81
CA GLY A 296 -6.34 18.13 -6.54
C GLY A 296 -7.74 17.53 -6.58
N PHE A 297 -7.89 16.30 -6.07
CA PHE A 297 -9.18 15.64 -5.90
C PHE A 297 -9.57 15.58 -4.43
N PRO A 298 -10.70 16.19 -3.99
CA PRO A 298 -11.54 17.13 -4.72
C PRO A 298 -10.98 18.57 -4.75
N ASP A 299 -9.97 18.91 -3.95
CA ASP A 299 -9.37 20.25 -3.91
C ASP A 299 -8.01 20.23 -3.17
N LEU A 300 -6.99 20.86 -3.74
CA LEU A 300 -5.65 20.98 -3.18
C LEU A 300 -5.62 21.51 -1.73
N ARG A 301 -6.58 22.32 -1.29
CA ARG A 301 -6.57 22.83 0.11
C ARG A 301 -6.75 21.75 1.18
N ARG A 302 -7.25 20.56 0.81
CA ARG A 302 -7.50 19.49 1.77
C ARG A 302 -6.23 18.66 2.00
N PRO A 303 -5.85 18.39 3.27
CA PRO A 303 -4.66 17.58 3.56
C PRO A 303 -4.74 16.15 3.00
N GLY A 304 -5.93 15.55 3.02
CA GLY A 304 -6.18 14.21 2.48
C GLY A 304 -6.46 14.17 0.97
N SER A 305 -6.27 15.27 0.24
CA SER A 305 -6.51 15.25 -1.21
C SER A 305 -5.46 14.46 -1.95
N ARG A 306 -5.91 13.73 -2.96
CA ARG A 306 -5.04 13.09 -3.95
C ARG A 306 -4.66 14.13 -4.98
N VAL A 307 -3.38 14.18 -5.31
CA VAL A 307 -2.86 15.20 -6.21
C VAL A 307 -2.13 14.54 -7.35
N LEU A 308 -2.52 14.90 -8.57
CA LEU A 308 -1.77 14.55 -9.77
C LEU A 308 -0.93 15.76 -10.17
N ALA A 309 0.36 15.55 -10.38
CA ALA A 309 1.23 16.46 -11.08
C ALA A 309 1.43 15.96 -12.50
N VAL A 310 1.04 16.76 -13.49
CA VAL A 310 1.28 16.45 -14.91
C VAL A 310 2.19 17.53 -15.46
N GLY A 311 3.29 17.11 -16.07
CA GLY A 311 4.29 18.02 -16.59
C GLY A 311 5.14 17.38 -17.67
N PRO A 312 6.12 18.12 -18.20
CA PRO A 312 7.01 17.63 -19.23
C PRO A 312 7.88 16.49 -18.70
N GLY A 313 7.79 15.34 -19.36
CA GLY A 313 8.57 14.13 -19.07
C GLY A 313 9.41 13.74 -20.27
N GLY A 314 10.45 12.93 -20.05
CA GLY A 314 11.43 12.58 -21.10
C GLY A 314 10.83 12.11 -22.43
N TRP A 315 9.70 11.41 -22.41
CA TRP A 315 9.06 10.87 -23.62
C TRP A 315 7.64 11.41 -23.86
N LEU A 316 7.29 12.57 -23.27
CA LEU A 316 6.18 13.49 -23.61
C LEU A 316 5.57 14.10 -22.35
N ALA A 317 4.94 13.27 -21.53
CA ALA A 317 4.29 13.72 -20.30
C ALA A 317 4.57 12.75 -19.15
N GLU A 318 4.96 13.31 -18.03
CA GLU A 318 5.12 12.59 -16.77
C GLU A 318 3.92 12.86 -15.89
N VAL A 319 3.34 11.80 -15.34
CA VAL A 319 2.28 11.90 -14.33
C VAL A 319 2.83 11.36 -13.01
N VAL A 320 2.86 12.23 -12.02
CA VAL A 320 3.29 11.92 -10.66
C VAL A 320 2.08 11.99 -9.75
N ALA A 321 1.72 10.87 -9.10
CA ALA A 321 0.76 10.93 -8.01
C ALA A 321 1.49 11.37 -6.75
N LEU A 322 1.08 12.52 -6.23
CA LEU A 322 1.56 13.08 -4.99
C LEU A 322 0.58 12.68 -3.90
N HIS A 323 0.83 11.52 -3.30
CA HIS A 323 0.14 11.03 -2.10
C HIS A 323 1.07 10.11 -1.31
N ARG A 324 1.04 10.16 0.03
CA ARG A 324 1.91 9.44 1.00
C ARG A 324 3.42 9.66 0.84
N GLU A 325 3.94 9.39 -0.34
CA GLU A 325 5.31 9.49 -0.76
C GLU A 325 5.29 9.92 -2.22
N GLY A 326 5.81 11.09 -2.59
CA GLY A 326 5.84 11.51 -3.99
C GLY A 326 6.53 10.44 -4.83
N GLN A 327 5.75 9.65 -5.57
CA GLN A 327 6.21 8.53 -6.36
C GLN A 327 5.78 8.75 -7.81
N ARG A 328 6.69 8.51 -8.74
CA ARG A 328 6.39 8.57 -10.17
C ARG A 328 5.46 7.42 -10.53
N SER A 329 4.21 7.74 -10.84
CA SER A 329 3.14 6.75 -10.99
C SER A 329 2.95 6.28 -12.42
N GLY A 330 3.37 7.09 -13.41
CA GLY A 330 3.33 6.69 -14.81
C GLY A 330 4.01 7.67 -15.76
N THR A 331 4.21 7.20 -17.00
CA THR A 331 4.68 8.03 -18.12
C THR A 331 3.90 7.66 -19.37
N CYS A 332 3.42 8.66 -20.11
CA CYS A 332 2.76 8.49 -21.41
C CYS A 332 3.69 8.93 -22.54
N VAL A 333 3.60 8.21 -23.66
CA VAL A 333 4.21 8.50 -24.95
C VAL A 333 3.09 8.59 -25.99
N ASP A 334 3.24 9.45 -26.97
CA ASP A 334 2.37 9.75 -28.10
C ASP A 334 3.22 9.62 -29.36
N GLY A 335 2.63 9.03 -30.38
CA GLY A 335 3.26 8.63 -31.62
C GLY A 335 3.88 9.83 -32.33
N GLY A 336 5.21 9.84 -32.40
CA GLY A 336 5.98 10.86 -33.10
C GLY A 336 7.49 10.71 -32.98
N PHE A 337 7.98 10.16 -31.86
CA PHE A 337 9.39 9.76 -31.69
C PHE A 337 9.51 8.44 -30.92
N GLY A 338 8.67 7.47 -31.31
CA GLY A 338 8.75 6.07 -30.86
C GLY A 338 9.29 5.14 -31.93
N VAL A 339 9.97 5.67 -32.96
CA VAL A 339 10.74 4.83 -33.87
C VAL A 339 12.10 4.60 -33.24
N GLY A 340 12.26 3.45 -32.59
CA GLY A 340 13.57 2.83 -32.40
C GLY A 340 14.17 2.48 -33.77
N ARG A 341 14.62 3.48 -34.52
CA ARG A 341 15.48 3.28 -35.69
C ARG A 341 16.90 3.53 -35.23
N SER A 342 17.62 2.41 -35.12
CA SER A 342 19.08 2.28 -35.05
C SER A 342 19.84 3.61 -34.94
N GLY A 343 20.21 3.98 -33.72
CA GLY A 343 21.11 5.08 -33.43
C GLY A 343 21.39 5.06 -31.93
N SER A 344 22.65 4.86 -31.58
CA SER A 344 23.16 4.67 -30.22
C SER A 344 22.64 5.71 -29.21
N ASP A 345 22.07 5.20 -28.11
CA ASP A 345 21.85 5.82 -26.78
C ASP A 345 20.43 5.65 -26.21
N ASP A 346 19.53 4.94 -26.92
CA ASP A 346 18.14 4.77 -26.49
C ASP A 346 17.77 3.28 -26.27
N PRO A 347 17.15 2.88 -25.14
CA PRO A 347 16.83 1.49 -24.87
C PRO A 347 15.73 0.99 -25.83
N SER A 348 15.95 -0.19 -26.43
CA SER A 348 14.95 -0.85 -27.27
C SER A 348 13.64 -1.10 -26.51
N LEU A 349 12.54 -1.28 -27.25
CA LEU A 349 11.25 -1.68 -26.66
C LEU A 349 11.40 -2.88 -25.72
N ASP A 350 12.16 -3.88 -26.15
CA ASP A 350 12.45 -5.06 -25.32
C ASP A 350 13.21 -4.71 -24.05
N ALA A 351 14.19 -3.81 -24.11
CA ALA A 351 14.90 -3.37 -22.92
C ALA A 351 13.95 -2.66 -21.93
N ILE A 352 13.02 -1.85 -22.41
CA ILE A 352 12.01 -1.18 -21.58
C ILE A 352 11.02 -2.20 -21.00
N ALA A 353 10.52 -3.12 -21.82
CA ALA A 353 9.61 -4.18 -21.39
C ALA A 353 10.28 -5.07 -20.33
N ILE A 354 11.55 -5.45 -20.51
CA ILE A 354 12.33 -6.21 -19.53
C ILE A 354 12.51 -5.41 -18.26
N ALA A 355 12.95 -4.16 -18.34
CA ALA A 355 13.19 -3.31 -17.18
C ALA A 355 11.92 -3.10 -16.34
N ARG A 356 10.73 -3.12 -16.95
CA ARG A 356 9.45 -2.86 -16.28
C ARG A 356 8.71 -4.11 -15.85
N THR A 357 8.67 -5.13 -16.70
CA THR A 357 7.87 -6.34 -16.50
C THR A 357 8.71 -7.56 -16.11
N GLY A 358 10.03 -7.45 -16.20
CA GLY A 358 10.97 -8.55 -16.02
C GLY A 358 11.10 -9.49 -17.23
N ARG A 359 10.33 -9.26 -18.31
CA ARG A 359 10.34 -10.08 -19.53
C ARG A 359 10.25 -9.23 -20.80
N ALA A 360 10.82 -9.74 -21.89
CA ALA A 360 10.69 -9.12 -23.20
C ALA A 360 9.21 -9.09 -23.63
N SER A 361 8.85 -8.08 -24.43
CA SER A 361 7.52 -8.04 -25.02
C SER A 361 7.39 -9.16 -26.05
N PRO A 362 6.29 -9.93 -26.07
CA PRO A 362 6.06 -10.91 -27.13
C PRO A 362 5.52 -10.27 -28.42
N GLU A 363 5.13 -8.99 -28.39
CA GLU A 363 4.56 -8.27 -29.54
C GLU A 363 5.42 -7.09 -29.99
N ASP A 364 5.51 -6.91 -31.31
CA ASP A 364 6.02 -5.72 -31.98
C ASP A 364 4.99 -4.57 -31.93
N GLY A 365 5.46 -3.35 -31.73
CA GLY A 365 4.65 -2.13 -31.70
C GLY A 365 5.45 -0.92 -31.23
N GLU A 366 4.83 0.25 -31.22
CA GLU A 366 5.44 1.44 -30.62
C GLU A 366 5.08 1.54 -29.15
N LEU A 367 6.00 1.97 -28.29
CA LEU A 367 5.71 2.15 -26.87
C LEU A 367 4.71 3.31 -26.70
N PHE A 368 3.55 3.02 -26.11
CA PHE A 368 2.50 3.99 -25.83
C PHE A 368 2.56 4.52 -24.38
N ALA A 369 2.70 3.65 -23.38
CA ALA A 369 2.75 4.09 -21.98
C ALA A 369 3.43 3.06 -21.09
N VAL A 370 3.85 3.49 -19.90
CA VAL A 370 4.36 2.61 -18.85
C VAL A 370 3.74 2.99 -17.51
N SER A 371 3.18 1.99 -16.82
CA SER A 371 2.52 2.16 -15.51
C SER A 371 2.78 0.93 -14.64
N ALA A 372 3.35 1.12 -13.44
CA ALA A 372 3.52 0.11 -12.37
C ALA A 372 3.73 -1.35 -12.81
N GLY A 373 4.72 -1.59 -13.67
CA GLY A 373 5.09 -2.94 -14.14
C GLY A 373 4.32 -3.43 -15.37
N VAL A 374 3.55 -2.55 -16.02
CA VAL A 374 2.85 -2.81 -17.27
C VAL A 374 3.38 -1.85 -18.34
N VAL A 375 3.60 -2.37 -19.54
CA VAL A 375 3.90 -1.58 -20.73
C VAL A 375 2.70 -1.63 -21.68
N TYR A 376 2.38 -0.49 -22.29
CA TYR A 376 1.31 -0.36 -23.26
C TYR A 376 1.94 -0.12 -24.63
N LEU A 377 1.47 -0.84 -25.64
CA LEU A 377 2.01 -0.86 -26.99
C LEU A 377 0.93 -0.41 -27.96
N GLU A 378 1.27 0.50 -28.87
CA GLU A 378 0.41 0.90 -29.98
C GLU A 378 0.77 0.14 -31.25
N ARG A 379 -0.26 -0.36 -31.94
CA ARG A 379 -0.16 -0.86 -33.30
C ARG A 379 -1.42 -0.50 -34.09
N GLU A 380 -1.22 0.17 -35.23
CA GLU A 380 -2.30 0.50 -36.17
C GLU A 380 -3.50 1.20 -35.48
N GLY A 381 -3.22 2.11 -34.54
CA GLY A 381 -4.25 2.84 -33.78
C GLY A 381 -4.95 2.06 -32.67
N ARG A 382 -4.46 0.86 -32.32
CA ARG A 382 -4.94 0.05 -31.21
C ARG A 382 -3.86 -0.15 -30.16
N ILE A 383 -4.29 -0.16 -28.89
CA ILE A 383 -3.41 -0.35 -27.75
C ILE A 383 -3.58 -1.74 -27.15
N SER A 384 -2.46 -2.40 -26.87
CA SER A 384 -2.37 -3.58 -26.03
C SER A 384 -1.54 -3.29 -24.78
N SER A 385 -1.83 -3.96 -23.66
CA SER A 385 -1.02 -3.90 -22.44
C SER A 385 -0.31 -5.23 -22.20
N TRP A 386 0.91 -5.18 -21.69
CA TRP A 386 1.74 -6.32 -21.36
C TRP A 386 2.30 -6.17 -19.93
N ASP A 387 2.03 -7.17 -19.09
CA ASP A 387 2.44 -7.22 -17.67
C ASP A 387 3.62 -8.19 -17.42
N GLY A 388 4.27 -8.67 -18.48
CA GLY A 388 5.32 -9.71 -18.40
C GLY A 388 4.78 -11.14 -18.49
N ARG A 389 3.47 -11.36 -18.36
CA ARG A 389 2.86 -12.69 -18.43
C ARG A 389 1.74 -12.78 -19.46
N ARG A 390 0.91 -11.74 -19.57
CA ARG A 390 -0.28 -11.70 -20.41
C ARG A 390 -0.33 -10.40 -21.20
N LEU A 391 -0.65 -10.57 -22.46
CA LEU A 391 -0.98 -9.49 -23.36
C LEU A 391 -2.51 -9.32 -23.39
N ARG A 392 -2.98 -8.09 -23.24
CA ARG A 392 -4.40 -7.74 -23.29
C ARG A 392 -4.63 -6.64 -24.31
N ARG A 393 -5.76 -6.70 -25.02
CA ARG A 393 -6.19 -5.62 -25.90
C ARG A 393 -7.01 -4.63 -25.09
N GLU A 394 -6.53 -3.41 -25.01
CA GLU A 394 -7.10 -2.37 -24.15
C GLU A 394 -8.02 -1.41 -24.93
N GLY A 395 -7.86 -1.31 -26.25
CA GLY A 395 -8.77 -0.55 -27.12
C GLY A 395 -8.06 0.51 -27.93
N ASN A 396 -8.61 1.73 -27.99
CA ASN A 396 -7.97 2.87 -28.65
C ASN A 396 -7.19 3.74 -27.65
N ALA A 397 -6.24 4.52 -28.15
CA ALA A 397 -5.37 5.39 -27.34
C ALA A 397 -6.13 6.28 -26.36
N ARG A 398 -7.26 6.87 -26.79
CA ARG A 398 -8.06 7.77 -25.94
C ARG A 398 -8.67 7.07 -24.74
N GLN A 399 -9.22 5.87 -24.94
CA GLN A 399 -9.80 5.06 -23.87
C GLN A 399 -8.75 4.60 -22.88
N VAL A 400 -7.61 4.10 -23.37
CA VAL A 400 -6.55 3.60 -22.51
C VAL A 400 -5.95 4.72 -21.67
N LEU A 401 -5.71 5.89 -22.26
CA LEU A 401 -5.13 7.01 -21.55
C LEU A 401 -6.07 7.58 -20.49
N ALA A 402 -7.38 7.63 -20.76
CA ALA A 402 -8.38 7.97 -19.73
C ALA A 402 -8.36 6.97 -18.56
N SER A 403 -8.30 5.67 -18.87
CA SER A 403 -8.20 4.62 -17.84
C SER A 403 -6.92 4.72 -17.03
N LEU A 404 -5.78 5.02 -17.66
CA LEU A 404 -4.49 5.22 -16.99
C LEU A 404 -4.52 6.41 -16.03
N VAL A 405 -5.06 7.55 -16.45
CA VAL A 405 -5.19 8.73 -15.58
C VAL A 405 -6.09 8.42 -14.38
N LEU A 406 -7.20 7.69 -14.60
CA LEU A 406 -8.06 7.24 -13.51
C LEU A 406 -7.34 6.28 -12.57
N GLU A 407 -6.58 5.33 -13.10
CA GLU A 407 -5.78 4.39 -12.31
C GLU A 407 -4.71 5.11 -11.48
N TRP A 408 -4.02 6.10 -12.07
CA TRP A 408 -3.05 6.93 -11.36
C TRP A 408 -3.68 7.83 -10.30
N SER A 409 -4.93 8.27 -10.50
CA SER A 409 -5.69 8.97 -9.45
C SER A 409 -6.17 8.05 -8.33
N GLN A 410 -6.26 6.74 -8.61
CA GLN A 410 -6.73 5.74 -7.65
C GLN A 410 -5.62 5.24 -6.72
N ARG A 411 -4.40 5.14 -7.26
CA ARG A 411 -3.16 4.86 -6.51
C ARG A 411 -2.70 6.08 -5.73
#